data_AF-A0ABD1ENM6-F1
#
_entry.id   AF-A0ABD1ENM6-F1
#
_cell.length_a   1.000
_cell.length_b   1.000
_cell.length_c   1.000
_cell.angle_alpha   90.00
_cell.angle_beta   90.00
_cell.angle_gamma   90.00
#
_symmetry.space_group_name_H-M   'P 1'
#
loop_
_entity.id
_entity.type
_entity.pdbx_description
1 polymer ?
#
loop_
_entity_poly.entity_id
_entity_poly.type
_entity_poly.pdbx_seq_one_letter_code
_entity_poly.pdbx_strand_id
1 'polypeptide(L)'
;MRLYFLLNLIWMSFLFVSTLKSDFLINSSNCKIPNLPVFSPELNLTRLPAIACSDFDPLLTFTTVTNNTARIHINQYSVEKYFKTTYSIRCCYSNVYRKGSEDYPDVGVVLSECKEFRDSAEILHNLIWVTCSESDKFELTVHGFPIVPIYENVHQVITVSESIRRKSKIQKQTTKKPISVLMIVIDSVSRLNFQRTMPLTKKFIIENEFYEFKGYNKVADNTYPNAMAFLTGLNYRDSLNTCKPTEITGLNNCPFIWTNYSNAGYTTAYGEDWSQIATFNYLKKGFKDSPTDYYFKPYMDAITYLRTKWQDSMPFCSGPENQGDRILNVASDFASSLRTLPSFGIFWMNTFSHNYITTPMTMDESVMLFFQKLKDLKVMEESIVILLSDHGIRYGEINNTTRGFFEVRLPMNYISLPKWFKNEYPREVRNFEENTEILTSNYDLYMTLQHILKFSVANYSITSARGCPNCRSLFEKIPDYRDCSSAGIPKRWCTCNENFTFE
;
A
#
# COMPACT_ATOMS: atom_id res chain seq x y z
N MET A 1 -67.30 25.24 -3.78
CA MET A 1 -65.92 25.25 -4.31
C MET A 1 -65.00 24.32 -3.50
N ARG A 2 -65.32 23.02 -3.46
CA ARG A 2 -64.48 21.97 -2.83
C ARG A 2 -64.91 20.61 -3.39
N LEU A 3 -64.63 20.40 -4.67
CA LEU A 3 -64.78 19.10 -5.35
C LEU A 3 -63.71 18.91 -6.44
N TYR A 4 -62.51 19.47 -6.22
CA TYR A 4 -61.38 19.44 -7.15
C TYR A 4 -60.04 19.14 -6.46
N PHE A 5 -60.06 18.45 -5.31
CA PHE A 5 -58.84 18.16 -4.53
C PHE A 5 -58.68 16.69 -4.09
N LEU A 6 -59.42 15.76 -4.71
CA LEU A 6 -59.35 14.32 -4.39
C LEU A 6 -59.05 13.42 -5.60
N LEU A 7 -58.73 13.99 -6.76
CA LEU A 7 -58.39 13.23 -7.99
C LEU A 7 -56.92 13.34 -8.42
N ASN A 8 -56.07 14.05 -7.67
CA ASN A 8 -54.63 14.17 -7.94
C ASN A 8 -53.72 13.39 -6.96
N LEU A 9 -54.30 12.56 -6.09
CA LEU A 9 -53.55 11.71 -5.13
C LEU A 9 -53.55 10.22 -5.49
N ILE A 10 -54.20 9.84 -6.60
CA ILE A 10 -54.28 8.44 -7.08
C ILE A 10 -53.59 8.27 -8.45
N TRP A 11 -53.10 9.36 -9.05
CA TRP A 11 -52.30 9.34 -10.29
C TRP A 11 -50.83 9.74 -10.10
N MET A 12 -50.39 9.83 -8.84
CA MET A 12 -48.98 10.00 -8.47
C MET A 12 -48.47 8.83 -7.60
N SER A 13 -49.16 7.69 -7.67
CA SER A 13 -48.81 6.43 -6.99
C SER A 13 -48.61 5.26 -7.97
N PHE A 14 -48.53 5.53 -9.27
CA PHE A 14 -48.34 4.52 -10.33
C PHE A 14 -47.14 4.76 -11.27
N LEU A 15 -46.20 5.61 -10.89
CA LEU A 15 -44.96 5.83 -11.65
C LEU A 15 -43.75 5.93 -10.71
N PHE A 16 -43.49 4.88 -9.91
CA PHE A 16 -42.16 4.47 -9.46
C PHE A 16 -42.24 3.08 -8.81
N VAL A 17 -42.92 2.15 -9.47
CA VAL A 17 -42.49 0.75 -9.41
C VAL A 17 -41.70 0.54 -10.69
N SER A 18 -40.53 1.19 -10.78
CA SER A 18 -39.49 0.61 -11.61
C SER A 18 -39.27 -0.77 -11.02
N THR A 19 -39.61 -1.80 -11.77
CA THR A 19 -39.07 -3.13 -11.57
C THR A 19 -37.59 -2.96 -11.28
N LEU A 20 -37.17 -3.14 -10.01
CA LEU A 20 -35.78 -3.23 -9.62
C LEU A 20 -35.27 -4.51 -10.28
N LYS A 21 -34.97 -4.42 -11.58
CA LYS A 21 -34.08 -5.34 -12.26
C LYS A 21 -32.79 -5.19 -11.46
N SER A 22 -32.47 -6.18 -10.65
CA SER A 22 -31.26 -6.18 -9.84
C SER A 22 -30.08 -5.90 -10.75
N ASP A 23 -29.54 -4.69 -10.69
CA ASP A 23 -28.31 -4.36 -11.38
C ASP A 23 -27.20 -5.11 -10.65
N PHE A 24 -26.44 -5.92 -11.38
CA PHE A 24 -25.43 -6.80 -10.81
C PHE A 24 -24.06 -6.20 -11.11
N LEU A 25 -23.21 -6.10 -10.08
CA LEU A 25 -21.81 -5.71 -10.21
C LEU A 25 -21.03 -6.72 -11.05
N ILE A 26 -21.31 -8.01 -10.85
CA ILE A 26 -20.84 -9.12 -11.66
C ILE A 26 -22.07 -9.93 -12.05
N ASN A 27 -22.27 -10.14 -13.35
CA ASN A 27 -23.46 -10.82 -13.89
C ASN A 27 -23.06 -11.93 -14.86
N SER A 28 -22.53 -13.01 -14.31
CA SER A 28 -22.22 -14.22 -15.07
C SER A 28 -23.21 -15.35 -14.79
N SER A 29 -23.14 -16.42 -15.58
CA SER A 29 -23.99 -17.60 -15.40
C SER A 29 -23.81 -18.25 -14.02
N ASN A 30 -22.57 -18.29 -13.51
CA ASN A 30 -22.24 -18.97 -12.25
C ASN A 30 -21.90 -18.03 -11.10
N CYS A 31 -21.78 -16.73 -11.35
CA CYS A 31 -21.55 -15.73 -10.31
C CYS A 31 -22.37 -14.46 -10.55
N LYS A 32 -23.24 -14.16 -9.59
CA LYS A 32 -23.97 -12.90 -9.50
C LYS A 32 -23.61 -12.17 -8.22
N ILE A 33 -23.09 -10.95 -8.33
CA ILE A 33 -22.79 -10.07 -7.20
C ILE A 33 -23.68 -8.82 -7.33
N PRO A 34 -24.48 -8.45 -6.32
CA PRO A 34 -25.36 -7.28 -6.42
C PRO A 34 -24.58 -5.97 -6.56
N ASN A 35 -25.08 -5.03 -7.36
CA ASN A 35 -24.55 -3.67 -7.45
C ASN A 35 -25.13 -2.82 -6.31
N LEU A 36 -24.42 -2.74 -5.20
CA LEU A 36 -24.86 -1.97 -4.03
C LEU A 36 -24.62 -0.47 -4.22
N PRO A 37 -25.53 0.41 -3.77
CA PRO A 37 -25.33 1.86 -3.83
C PRO A 37 -24.11 2.27 -3.00
N VAL A 38 -23.40 3.33 -3.40
CA VAL A 38 -22.19 3.78 -2.69
C VAL A 38 -22.51 4.21 -1.27
N PHE A 39 -23.58 4.99 -1.08
CA PHE A 39 -24.07 5.47 0.22
C PHE A 39 -25.28 4.66 0.68
N SER A 40 -25.44 4.53 2.01
CA SER A 40 -26.58 3.87 2.66
C SER A 40 -26.89 4.58 3.97
N PRO A 41 -28.17 4.71 4.38
CA PRO A 41 -28.55 5.22 5.70
C PRO A 41 -27.93 4.43 6.88
N GLU A 42 -27.57 3.17 6.67
CA GLU A 42 -26.93 2.30 7.67
C GLU A 42 -25.50 2.72 8.04
N LEU A 43 -24.90 3.65 7.27
CA LEU A 43 -23.52 4.09 7.48
C LEU A 43 -23.49 5.48 8.10
N ASN A 44 -23.17 5.54 9.40
CA ASN A 44 -22.85 6.82 10.04
C ASN A 44 -21.41 7.24 9.70
N LEU A 45 -21.27 8.07 8.65
CA LEU A 45 -19.99 8.63 8.26
C LEU A 45 -19.74 9.97 8.95
N THR A 46 -19.30 9.92 10.21
CA THR A 46 -18.78 11.13 10.86
C THR A 46 -17.32 11.34 10.44
N ARG A 47 -17.04 12.48 9.78
CA ARG A 47 -15.69 12.86 9.36
C ARG A 47 -14.93 13.43 10.55
N LEU A 48 -13.81 12.80 10.91
CA LEU A 48 -12.82 13.39 11.82
C LEU A 48 -11.80 14.19 11.00
N PRO A 49 -11.45 15.44 11.39
CA PRO A 49 -10.38 16.16 10.73
C PRO A 49 -9.05 15.43 10.95
N ALA A 50 -8.16 15.51 9.97
CA ALA A 50 -6.80 14.99 10.11
C ALA A 50 -6.05 15.77 11.21
N ILE A 51 -5.25 15.07 12.01
CA ILE A 51 -4.41 15.69 13.04
C ILE A 51 -3.16 16.28 12.37
N ALA A 52 -2.83 17.54 12.64
CA ALA A 52 -1.58 18.14 12.20
C ALA A 52 -0.37 17.50 12.91
N CYS A 53 0.62 17.02 12.14
CA CYS A 53 1.80 16.34 12.70
C CYS A 53 2.91 17.30 13.15
N SER A 54 3.04 18.46 12.51
CA SER A 54 3.92 19.54 12.95
C SER A 54 3.16 20.84 13.09
N ASP A 55 3.63 21.69 14.00
CA ASP A 55 3.15 23.07 14.13
C ASP A 55 3.84 24.00 13.11
N PHE A 56 4.86 23.50 12.40
CA PHE A 56 5.67 24.27 11.47
C PHE A 56 5.78 23.58 10.11
N ASP A 57 5.63 24.38 9.06
CA ASP A 57 5.85 24.01 7.66
C ASP A 57 6.64 25.16 6.99
N PRO A 58 7.74 24.88 6.26
CA PRO A 58 8.43 23.59 6.11
C PRO A 58 9.10 23.06 7.39
N LEU A 59 9.38 21.76 7.42
CA LEU A 59 10.11 21.11 8.51
C LEU A 59 11.55 21.61 8.63
N LEU A 60 12.12 21.49 9.84
CA LEU A 60 13.50 21.93 10.12
C LEU A 60 14.55 21.21 9.29
N THR A 61 14.34 19.94 8.96
CA THR A 61 15.33 19.14 8.21
C THR A 61 14.68 18.43 7.04
N PHE A 62 15.41 18.29 5.94
CA PHE A 62 14.97 17.60 4.75
C PHE A 62 16.16 16.99 4.00
N THR A 63 15.90 15.96 3.20
CA THR A 63 16.92 15.31 2.39
C THR A 63 16.76 15.59 0.91
N THR A 64 17.88 15.60 0.18
CA THR A 64 17.91 15.65 -1.29
C THR A 64 18.79 14.56 -1.84
N VAL A 65 18.42 13.99 -2.99
CA VAL A 65 19.29 13.09 -3.76
C VAL A 65 19.57 13.71 -5.12
N THR A 66 20.85 14.00 -5.40
CA THR A 66 21.28 14.56 -6.69
C THR A 66 22.46 13.75 -7.20
N ASN A 67 22.40 13.29 -8.46
CA ASN A 67 23.42 12.41 -9.05
C ASN A 67 23.78 11.23 -8.13
N ASN A 68 22.76 10.59 -7.55
CA ASN A 68 22.91 9.45 -6.62
C ASN A 68 23.63 9.77 -5.30
N THR A 69 23.86 11.05 -4.99
CA THR A 69 24.45 11.52 -3.73
C THR A 69 23.35 12.07 -2.85
N ALA A 70 23.20 11.50 -1.65
CA ALA A 70 22.21 11.94 -0.68
C ALA A 70 22.81 12.96 0.29
N ARG A 71 22.03 14.00 0.60
CA ARG A 71 22.40 15.03 1.58
C ARG A 71 21.25 15.31 2.54
N ILE A 72 21.58 15.51 3.80
CA ILE A 72 20.70 16.08 4.83
C ILE A 72 20.96 17.58 4.90
N HIS A 73 19.90 18.37 5.06
CA HIS A 73 19.95 19.83 5.14
C HIS A 73 19.20 20.34 6.36
N ILE A 74 19.63 21.48 6.88
CA ILE A 74 18.84 22.32 7.76
C ILE A 74 18.12 23.37 6.92
N ASN A 75 16.81 23.46 7.12
CA ASN A 75 16.00 24.52 6.58
C ASN A 75 16.15 25.79 7.43
N GLN A 76 17.00 26.71 6.97
CA GLN A 76 17.29 27.96 7.68
C GLN A 76 16.04 28.82 7.92
N TYR A 77 15.03 28.76 7.05
CA TYR A 77 13.75 29.47 7.23
C TYR A 77 12.93 28.93 8.41
N SER A 78 13.14 27.67 8.78
CA SER A 78 12.40 27.04 9.89
C SER A 78 13.12 27.19 11.23
N VAL A 79 14.43 27.51 11.24
CA VAL A 79 15.23 27.64 12.47
C VAL A 79 14.60 28.62 13.45
N GLU A 80 14.26 29.83 13.00
CA GLU A 80 13.65 30.85 13.86
C GLU A 80 12.29 30.40 14.42
N LYS A 81 11.52 29.61 13.66
CA LYS A 81 10.21 29.09 14.08
C LYS A 81 10.33 28.08 15.21
N TYR A 82 11.27 27.13 15.09
CA TYR A 82 11.49 26.08 16.09
C TYR A 82 12.19 26.59 17.35
N PHE A 83 13.18 27.48 17.20
CA PHE A 83 14.06 27.87 18.31
C PHE A 83 13.76 29.25 18.90
N LYS A 84 12.93 30.07 18.25
CA LYS A 84 12.53 31.43 18.72
C LYS A 84 13.71 32.32 19.14
N THR A 85 14.90 32.06 18.60
CA THR A 85 16.15 32.69 19.03
C THR A 85 17.06 32.98 17.83
N THR A 86 18.03 33.87 18.04
CA THR A 86 19.15 34.16 17.12
C THR A 86 20.38 33.26 17.39
N TYR A 87 20.26 32.26 18.27
CA TYR A 87 21.39 31.43 18.71
C TYR A 87 21.85 30.44 17.64
N SER A 88 23.10 29.98 17.80
CA SER A 88 23.61 28.86 17.03
C SER A 88 22.85 27.58 17.39
N ILE A 89 22.28 26.91 16.39
CA ILE A 89 21.71 25.58 16.54
C ILE A 89 22.80 24.52 16.39
N ARG A 90 22.69 23.44 17.16
CA ARG A 90 23.52 22.26 16.99
C ARG A 90 22.63 21.13 16.51
N CYS A 91 22.90 20.64 15.30
CA CYS A 91 22.27 19.44 14.76
C CYS A 91 23.32 18.37 14.53
N CYS A 92 22.91 17.13 14.73
CA CYS A 92 23.72 15.97 14.37
C CYS A 92 22.83 14.87 13.79
N TYR A 93 23.44 13.97 13.03
CA TYR A 93 22.76 12.79 12.52
C TYR A 93 23.49 11.50 12.91
N SER A 94 22.73 10.45 13.21
CA SER A 94 23.22 9.10 13.44
C SER A 94 22.71 8.18 12.34
N ASN A 95 23.57 7.29 11.86
CA ASN A 95 23.15 6.19 10.99
C ASN A 95 22.29 5.22 11.80
N VAL A 96 21.18 4.76 11.23
CA VAL A 96 20.30 3.77 11.85
C VAL A 96 20.56 2.40 11.27
N TYR A 97 20.90 1.43 12.12
CA TYR A 97 21.12 0.05 11.71
C TYR A 97 20.05 -0.85 12.27
N ARG A 98 19.58 -1.79 11.45
CA ARG A 98 18.72 -2.88 11.90
C ARG A 98 19.46 -3.73 12.93
N LYS A 99 18.84 -3.94 14.10
CA LYS A 99 19.40 -4.77 15.17
C LYS A 99 18.28 -5.45 15.95
N GLY A 100 17.94 -6.66 15.54
CA GLY A 100 17.03 -7.54 16.28
C GLY A 100 17.72 -8.36 17.37
N SER A 101 16.93 -9.01 18.20
CA SER A 101 17.38 -10.04 19.14
C SER A 101 17.43 -11.42 18.48
N GLU A 102 17.99 -12.42 19.17
CA GLU A 102 17.96 -13.81 18.68
C GLU A 102 16.52 -14.32 18.48
N ASP A 103 15.62 -14.00 19.43
CA ASP A 103 14.22 -14.40 19.39
C ASP A 103 13.37 -13.58 18.40
N TYR A 104 13.78 -12.35 18.10
CA TYR A 104 13.08 -11.42 17.21
C TYR A 104 14.08 -10.70 16.31
N PRO A 105 14.63 -11.38 15.29
CA PRO A 105 15.72 -10.85 14.46
C PRO A 105 15.29 -9.66 13.59
N ASP A 106 14.00 -9.43 13.46
CA ASP A 106 13.38 -8.42 12.57
C ASP A 106 12.70 -7.26 13.32
N VAL A 107 13.05 -7.07 14.59
CA VAL A 107 12.49 -6.03 15.44
C VAL A 107 13.60 -5.26 16.13
N GLY A 108 13.71 -3.97 15.82
CA GLY A 108 14.59 -3.05 16.53
C GLY A 108 15.71 -2.47 15.68
N VAL A 109 16.22 -1.34 16.17
CA VAL A 109 17.30 -0.58 15.54
C VAL A 109 18.32 -0.10 16.57
N VAL A 110 19.51 0.22 16.10
CA VAL A 110 20.57 0.87 16.88
C VAL A 110 21.12 2.06 16.10
N LEU A 111 21.52 3.11 16.81
CA LEU A 111 22.10 4.32 16.24
C LEU A 111 23.63 4.27 16.29
N SER A 112 24.31 4.82 15.28
CA SER A 112 25.73 5.17 15.39
C SER A 112 25.95 6.36 16.32
N GLU A 113 27.21 6.68 16.57
CA GLU A 113 27.60 8.01 17.06
C GLU A 113 27.02 9.12 16.16
N CYS A 114 26.58 10.20 16.81
CA CYS A 114 25.95 11.33 16.14
C CYS A 114 27.01 12.26 15.54
N LYS A 115 26.90 12.53 14.24
CA LYS A 115 27.83 13.39 13.51
C LYS A 115 27.25 14.79 13.36
N GLU A 116 27.92 15.77 13.94
CA GLU A 116 27.50 17.18 13.85
C GLU A 116 27.55 17.70 12.40
N PHE A 117 26.57 18.53 12.05
CA PHE A 117 26.54 19.29 10.81
C PHE A 117 25.85 20.64 11.02
N ARG A 118 26.18 21.62 10.17
CA ARG A 118 25.66 22.99 10.30
C ARG A 118 24.60 23.32 9.26
N ASP A 119 24.94 23.31 7.98
CA ASP A 119 23.96 23.63 6.92
C ASP A 119 23.48 22.37 6.22
N SER A 120 24.44 21.55 5.79
CA SER A 120 24.16 20.27 5.16
C SER A 120 25.33 19.31 5.33
N ALA A 121 25.04 18.02 5.24
CA ALA A 121 26.04 16.97 5.21
C ALA A 121 25.69 15.93 4.15
N GLU A 122 26.70 15.37 3.51
CA GLU A 122 26.53 14.16 2.70
C GLU A 122 26.29 12.97 3.63
N ILE A 123 25.30 12.16 3.29
CA ILE A 123 24.93 10.97 4.07
C ILE A 123 25.25 9.73 3.23
N LEU A 124 26.09 8.86 3.79
CA LEU A 124 26.54 7.63 3.14
C LEU A 124 25.64 6.43 3.46
N HIS A 125 24.75 6.58 4.44
CA HIS A 125 23.79 5.57 4.84
C HIS A 125 22.37 6.02 4.49
N ASN A 126 21.54 5.07 4.07
CA ASN A 126 20.23 5.39 3.51
C ASN A 126 19.16 5.71 4.56
N LEU A 127 19.44 5.48 5.84
CA LEU A 127 18.53 5.72 6.96
C LEU A 127 19.27 6.44 8.09
N ILE A 128 18.81 7.63 8.44
CA ILE A 128 19.45 8.46 9.47
C ILE A 128 18.43 8.98 10.48
N TRP A 129 18.85 9.09 11.74
CA TRP A 129 18.16 9.79 12.81
C TRP A 129 18.81 11.17 12.96
N VAL A 130 18.01 12.23 13.03
CA VAL A 130 18.48 13.60 13.16
C VAL A 130 17.92 14.21 14.43
N THR A 131 18.79 14.83 15.22
CA THR A 131 18.42 15.60 16.42
C THR A 131 18.99 17.01 16.34
N CYS A 132 18.20 18.01 16.77
CA CYS A 132 18.65 19.39 16.87
C CYS A 132 18.29 19.99 18.25
N SER A 133 19.22 20.75 18.82
CA SER A 133 19.06 21.44 20.10
C SER A 133 19.73 22.83 20.09
N GLU A 134 19.43 23.65 21.10
CA GLU A 134 20.17 24.89 21.36
C GLU A 134 21.61 24.57 21.77
N SER A 135 22.59 25.31 21.24
CA SER A 135 24.03 25.02 21.49
C SER A 135 24.41 25.14 22.97
N ASP A 136 23.83 26.08 23.72
CA ASP A 136 24.15 26.33 25.14
C ASP A 136 23.56 25.25 26.10
N LYS A 137 22.72 24.35 25.58
CA LYS A 137 22.06 23.29 26.36
C LYS A 137 22.61 21.89 26.09
N PHE A 138 23.65 21.76 25.25
CA PHE A 138 24.20 20.44 24.92
C PHE A 138 24.96 19.78 26.09
N GLU A 139 25.43 20.57 27.07
CA GLU A 139 26.20 20.09 28.23
C GLU A 139 25.41 19.99 29.55
N LEU A 140 24.14 20.38 29.58
CA LEU A 140 23.38 20.52 30.83
C LEU A 140 22.43 19.35 31.07
N THR A 141 22.89 18.29 31.72
CA THR A 141 21.98 17.44 32.49
C THR A 141 21.39 18.28 33.64
N VAL A 142 20.11 18.63 33.59
CA VAL A 142 19.42 19.23 34.75
C VAL A 142 18.84 18.07 35.57
N HIS A 143 19.33 17.87 36.79
CA HIS A 143 18.89 16.82 37.73
C HIS A 143 18.96 15.37 37.20
N GLY A 144 19.91 15.06 36.31
CA GLY A 144 20.10 13.69 35.81
C GLY A 144 19.09 13.25 34.74
N PHE A 145 18.29 14.18 34.20
CA PHE A 145 17.44 13.93 33.04
C PHE A 145 18.04 14.56 31.77
N PRO A 146 18.09 13.85 30.63
CA PRO A 146 18.57 14.42 29.37
C PRO A 146 17.70 15.62 28.96
N ILE A 147 18.32 16.69 28.45
CA ILE A 147 17.57 17.74 27.75
C ILE A 147 16.98 17.10 26.50
N VAL A 148 15.65 17.03 26.45
CA VAL A 148 14.91 16.51 25.31
C VAL A 148 15.25 17.39 24.11
N PRO A 149 15.74 16.81 22.99
CA PRO A 149 16.02 17.58 21.78
C PRO A 149 14.78 18.37 21.34
N ILE A 150 14.99 19.59 20.84
CA ILE A 150 13.88 20.47 20.40
C ILE A 150 13.24 19.93 19.12
N TYR A 151 14.04 19.24 18.30
CA TYR A 151 13.57 18.60 17.08
C TYR A 151 14.24 17.24 16.91
N GLU A 152 13.43 16.24 16.55
CA GLU A 152 13.88 14.92 16.13
C GLU A 152 13.12 14.47 14.90
N ASN A 153 13.82 13.82 13.97
CA ASN A 153 13.19 13.18 12.84
C ASN A 153 14.05 12.04 12.29
N VAL A 154 13.44 11.15 11.51
CA VAL A 154 14.14 10.06 10.82
C VAL A 154 13.92 10.22 9.33
N HIS A 155 15.01 10.18 8.57
CA HIS A 155 14.99 10.33 7.12
C HIS A 155 15.44 9.05 6.44
N GLN A 156 14.67 8.64 5.43
CA GLN A 156 14.99 7.52 4.55
C GLN A 156 15.21 8.05 3.14
N VAL A 157 16.35 7.74 2.54
CA VAL A 157 16.69 8.11 1.17
C VAL A 157 16.86 6.88 0.28
N ILE A 158 16.68 7.06 -1.02
CA ILE A 158 16.92 6.04 -2.04
C ILE A 158 18.15 6.42 -2.84
N THR A 159 19.20 5.61 -2.75
CA THR A 159 20.40 5.72 -3.57
C THR A 159 20.68 4.39 -4.26
N VAL A 160 20.97 4.43 -5.55
CA VAL A 160 21.20 3.25 -6.38
C VAL A 160 22.65 2.80 -6.23
N SER A 161 22.86 1.75 -5.45
CA SER A 161 24.19 1.15 -5.23
C SER A 161 24.77 0.51 -6.51
N GLU A 162 26.08 0.30 -6.53
CA GLU A 162 26.73 -0.44 -7.63
C GLU A 162 26.26 -1.90 -7.71
N SER A 163 25.90 -2.53 -6.58
CA SER A 163 25.33 -3.89 -6.60
C SER A 163 23.99 -3.93 -7.33
N ILE A 164 23.11 -2.94 -7.11
CA ILE A 164 21.84 -2.79 -7.85
C ILE A 164 22.09 -2.56 -9.33
N ARG A 165 23.04 -1.68 -9.68
CA ARG A 165 23.41 -1.43 -11.08
C ARG A 165 23.89 -2.70 -11.77
N ARG A 166 24.71 -3.52 -11.10
CA ARG A 166 25.18 -4.81 -11.63
C ARG A 166 24.04 -5.82 -11.78
N LYS A 167 23.17 -5.94 -10.78
CA LYS A 167 21.98 -6.81 -10.82
C LYS A 167 21.11 -6.52 -12.05
N SER A 168 20.85 -5.24 -12.33
CA SER A 168 20.04 -4.83 -13.50
C SER A 168 20.68 -5.13 -14.86
N LYS A 169 22.01 -5.33 -14.93
CA LYS A 169 22.69 -5.71 -16.19
C LYS A 169 22.28 -7.11 -16.66
N ILE A 170 21.88 -8.00 -15.76
CA ILE A 170 21.36 -9.34 -16.09
C ILE A 170 20.12 -9.19 -16.98
N GLN A 171 19.20 -8.29 -16.62
CA GLN A 171 17.98 -8.04 -17.41
C GLN A 171 18.29 -7.39 -18.76
N LYS A 172 19.31 -6.52 -18.85
CA LYS A 172 19.70 -5.86 -20.12
C LYS A 172 20.25 -6.84 -21.17
N GLN A 173 20.59 -8.07 -20.79
CA GLN A 173 20.98 -9.12 -21.73
C GLN A 173 19.77 -9.74 -22.46
N THR A 174 18.55 -9.43 -22.02
CA THR A 174 17.32 -9.85 -22.69
C THR A 174 16.94 -8.85 -23.79
N THR A 175 16.30 -9.32 -24.86
CA THR A 175 15.84 -8.47 -25.98
C THR A 175 14.53 -7.75 -25.70
N LYS A 176 13.88 -8.01 -24.56
CA LYS A 176 12.55 -7.48 -24.22
C LYS A 176 12.67 -6.33 -23.22
N LYS A 177 11.81 -5.32 -23.38
CA LYS A 177 11.72 -4.21 -22.42
C LYS A 177 11.24 -4.76 -21.06
N PRO A 178 11.98 -4.57 -19.97
CA PRO A 178 11.51 -4.99 -18.65
C PRO A 178 10.33 -4.13 -18.21
N ILE A 179 9.37 -4.77 -17.54
CA ILE A 179 8.16 -4.13 -17.04
C ILE A 179 8.25 -4.00 -15.53
N SER A 180 8.41 -2.78 -15.03
CA SER A 180 8.44 -2.50 -13.59
C SER A 180 7.04 -2.53 -12.99
N VAL A 181 6.94 -2.89 -11.71
CA VAL A 181 5.67 -2.98 -10.97
C VAL A 181 5.78 -2.21 -9.66
N LEU A 182 4.85 -1.29 -9.43
CA LEU A 182 4.69 -0.57 -8.17
C LEU A 182 3.33 -0.90 -7.56
N MET A 183 3.31 -1.55 -6.39
CA MET A 183 2.11 -1.91 -5.66
C MET A 183 1.93 -1.02 -4.45
N ILE A 184 0.76 -0.40 -4.35
CA ILE A 184 0.33 0.45 -3.26
C ILE A 184 -0.87 -0.22 -2.60
N VAL A 185 -0.67 -0.72 -1.38
CA VAL A 185 -1.68 -1.45 -0.63
C VAL A 185 -2.22 -0.56 0.48
N ILE A 186 -3.54 -0.37 0.56
CA ILE A 186 -4.19 0.28 1.70
C ILE A 186 -5.03 -0.80 2.38
N ASP A 187 -4.65 -1.19 3.60
CA ASP A 187 -5.30 -2.25 4.37
C ASP A 187 -6.79 -1.92 4.58
N SER A 188 -7.65 -2.94 4.57
CA SER A 188 -9.03 -2.84 5.07
C SER A 188 -9.97 -1.91 4.29
N VAL A 189 -9.64 -1.55 3.05
CA VAL A 189 -10.49 -0.70 2.21
C VAL A 189 -11.26 -1.51 1.17
N SER A 190 -12.59 -1.58 1.35
CA SER A 190 -13.50 -2.17 0.36
C SER A 190 -13.62 -1.27 -0.88
N ARG A 191 -14.07 -1.86 -2.00
CA ARG A 191 -14.41 -1.11 -3.22
C ARG A 191 -15.34 0.08 -2.94
N LEU A 192 -16.41 -0.16 -2.17
CA LEU A 192 -17.42 0.86 -1.87
C LEU A 192 -16.92 1.85 -0.81
N ASN A 193 -16.11 1.41 0.14
CA ASN A 193 -15.48 2.28 1.12
C ASN A 193 -14.56 3.29 0.44
N PHE A 194 -13.69 2.84 -0.46
CA PHE A 194 -12.82 3.72 -1.25
C PHE A 194 -13.60 4.82 -1.98
N GLN A 195 -14.72 4.46 -2.61
CA GLN A 195 -15.58 5.44 -3.31
C GLN A 195 -16.22 6.47 -2.36
N ARG A 196 -16.50 6.09 -1.11
CA ARG A 196 -17.08 6.98 -0.10
C ARG A 196 -16.03 7.87 0.56
N THR A 197 -14.88 7.30 0.93
CA THR A 197 -13.91 7.94 1.82
C THR A 197 -12.77 8.59 1.08
N MET A 198 -12.50 8.21 -0.16
CA MET A 198 -11.40 8.75 -0.95
C MET A 198 -11.85 9.25 -2.34
N PRO A 199 -12.86 10.15 -2.41
CA PRO A 199 -13.40 10.61 -3.69
C PRO A 199 -12.39 11.38 -4.56
N LEU A 200 -11.45 12.14 -3.99
CA LEU A 200 -10.42 12.86 -4.75
C LEU A 200 -9.46 11.85 -5.43
N THR A 201 -9.00 10.87 -4.66
CA THR A 201 -8.16 9.78 -5.17
C THR A 201 -8.91 8.98 -6.23
N LYS A 202 -10.16 8.57 -5.95
CA LYS A 202 -10.97 7.81 -6.91
C LYS A 202 -11.16 8.56 -8.22
N LYS A 203 -11.45 9.86 -8.17
CA LYS A 203 -11.57 10.71 -9.36
C LYS A 203 -10.28 10.69 -10.18
N PHE A 204 -9.13 10.93 -9.54
CA PHE A 204 -7.82 10.88 -10.20
C PHE A 204 -7.58 9.52 -10.86
N ILE A 205 -7.85 8.42 -10.16
CA ILE A 205 -7.63 7.05 -10.64
C ILE A 205 -8.46 6.77 -11.90
N ILE A 206 -9.72 7.22 -11.95
CA ILE A 206 -10.59 7.05 -13.14
C ILE A 206 -10.13 7.94 -14.30
N GLU A 207 -9.78 9.21 -14.04
CA GLU A 207 -9.30 10.14 -15.07
C GLU A 207 -7.96 9.71 -15.68
N ASN A 208 -7.22 8.82 -15.01
CA ASN A 208 -5.96 8.25 -15.48
C ASN A 208 -6.08 6.78 -15.92
N GLU A 209 -7.29 6.35 -16.29
CA GLU A 209 -7.56 5.07 -16.97
C GLU A 209 -7.06 3.82 -16.24
N PHE A 210 -7.13 3.79 -14.91
CA PHE A 210 -6.93 2.53 -14.19
C PHE A 210 -8.12 1.59 -14.43
N TYR A 211 -7.81 0.32 -14.63
CA TYR A 211 -8.82 -0.74 -14.74
C TYR A 211 -9.26 -1.17 -13.34
N GLU A 212 -10.56 -1.12 -13.09
CA GLU A 212 -11.18 -1.52 -11.83
C GLU A 212 -11.62 -2.99 -11.89
N PHE A 213 -11.00 -3.88 -11.13
CA PHE A 213 -11.46 -5.27 -11.02
C PHE A 213 -12.63 -5.35 -10.05
N LYS A 214 -13.84 -5.13 -10.56
CA LYS A 214 -15.07 -4.95 -9.77
C LYS A 214 -15.40 -6.16 -8.90
N GLY A 215 -15.11 -7.36 -9.42
CA GLY A 215 -15.34 -8.64 -8.75
C GLY A 215 -14.12 -9.18 -8.02
N TYR A 216 -13.11 -8.36 -7.70
CA TYR A 216 -11.94 -8.80 -6.96
C TYR A 216 -12.32 -9.18 -5.53
N ASN A 217 -12.22 -10.46 -5.21
CA ASN A 217 -12.71 -11.04 -3.97
C ASN A 217 -11.57 -11.66 -3.15
N LYS A 218 -11.55 -11.38 -1.86
CA LYS A 218 -10.56 -11.93 -0.94
C LYS A 218 -10.69 -13.45 -0.81
N VAL A 219 -9.63 -14.14 -0.45
CA VAL A 219 -9.63 -15.62 -0.34
C VAL A 219 -9.60 -16.10 1.12
N ALA A 220 -9.35 -15.19 2.06
CA ALA A 220 -9.20 -15.50 3.47
C ALA A 220 -9.66 -14.34 4.38
N ASP A 221 -9.55 -14.53 5.70
CA ASP A 221 -10.12 -13.63 6.69
C ASP A 221 -9.44 -12.27 6.75
N ASN A 222 -8.15 -12.27 7.06
CA ASN A 222 -7.34 -11.11 7.43
C ASN A 222 -6.12 -10.94 6.51
N THR A 223 -5.23 -10.00 6.85
CA THR A 223 -4.09 -9.58 6.06
C THR A 223 -3.18 -10.70 5.60
N TYR A 224 -2.58 -11.43 6.55
CA TYR A 224 -1.58 -12.45 6.24
C TYR A 224 -2.00 -13.44 5.14
N PRO A 225 -3.09 -14.22 5.26
CA PRO A 225 -3.44 -15.20 4.24
C PRO A 225 -3.86 -14.59 2.90
N ASN A 226 -4.44 -13.39 2.87
CA ASN A 226 -4.75 -12.70 1.61
C ASN A 226 -3.47 -12.18 0.93
N ALA A 227 -2.52 -11.67 1.71
CA ALA A 227 -1.17 -11.31 1.25
C ALA A 227 -0.42 -12.54 0.73
N MET A 228 -0.41 -13.65 1.47
CA MET A 228 0.24 -14.89 1.03
C MET A 228 -0.33 -15.40 -0.30
N ALA A 229 -1.63 -15.26 -0.53
CA ALA A 229 -2.26 -15.67 -1.78
C ALA A 229 -1.73 -14.90 -2.99
N PHE A 230 -1.62 -13.57 -2.93
CA PHE A 230 -1.10 -12.78 -4.06
C PHE A 230 0.43 -12.68 -4.11
N LEU A 231 1.13 -12.96 -3.00
CA LEU A 231 2.59 -12.89 -2.93
C LEU A 231 3.28 -14.23 -3.15
N THR A 232 2.62 -15.36 -2.92
CA THR A 232 3.24 -16.70 -3.00
C THR A 232 2.41 -17.72 -3.76
N GLY A 233 1.14 -17.41 -4.05
CA GLY A 233 0.20 -18.37 -4.61
C GLY A 233 -0.21 -19.48 -3.62
N LEU A 234 0.18 -19.40 -2.34
CA LEU A 234 -0.19 -20.37 -1.30
C LEU A 234 -1.51 -19.98 -0.61
N ASN A 235 -2.32 -20.98 -0.28
CA ASN A 235 -3.44 -20.78 0.63
C ASN A 235 -2.94 -20.66 2.08
N TYR A 236 -3.83 -20.32 3.01
CA TYR A 236 -3.47 -20.12 4.42
C TYR A 236 -2.73 -21.32 5.03
N ARG A 237 -3.27 -22.54 4.88
CA ARG A 237 -2.68 -23.76 5.45
C ARG A 237 -1.29 -24.02 4.87
N ASP A 238 -1.15 -23.95 3.55
CA ASP A 238 0.11 -24.23 2.87
C ASP A 238 1.16 -23.15 3.16
N SER A 239 0.74 -21.90 3.37
CA SER A 239 1.62 -20.81 3.78
C SER A 239 2.20 -21.02 5.17
N LEU A 240 1.40 -21.52 6.13
CA LEU A 240 1.89 -21.85 7.47
C LEU A 240 2.87 -23.04 7.43
N ASN A 241 2.55 -24.07 6.66
CA ASN A 241 3.38 -25.29 6.56
C ASN A 241 4.69 -25.05 5.82
N THR A 242 4.66 -24.27 4.73
CA THR A 242 5.83 -24.02 3.87
C THR A 242 6.71 -22.92 4.43
N CYS A 243 6.10 -21.82 4.87
CA CYS A 243 6.83 -20.61 5.25
C CYS A 243 7.01 -20.47 6.76
N LYS A 244 6.41 -21.35 7.56
CA LYS A 244 6.66 -21.52 9.02
C LYS A 244 6.90 -20.19 9.73
N PRO A 245 5.96 -19.22 9.67
CA PRO A 245 6.26 -17.82 9.99
C PRO A 245 6.54 -17.57 11.48
N THR A 246 6.30 -18.57 12.33
CA THR A 246 6.61 -18.57 13.76
C THR A 246 8.00 -19.14 14.07
N GLU A 247 8.70 -19.72 13.08
CA GLU A 247 10.08 -20.20 13.19
C GLU A 247 11.05 -19.11 12.68
N ILE A 248 12.21 -18.97 13.34
CA ILE A 248 13.29 -18.11 12.84
C ILE A 248 13.71 -18.61 11.46
N THR A 249 13.94 -17.71 10.50
CA THR A 249 14.19 -17.99 9.06
C THR A 249 13.03 -18.59 8.26
N GLY A 250 11.89 -18.93 8.88
CA GLY A 250 10.77 -19.54 8.16
C GLY A 250 10.34 -18.70 6.95
N LEU A 251 10.07 -17.41 7.18
CA LEU A 251 9.63 -16.48 6.13
C LEU A 251 10.70 -16.26 5.06
N ASN A 252 11.99 -16.33 5.39
CA ASN A 252 13.07 -16.19 4.41
C ASN A 252 13.06 -17.31 3.36
N ASN A 253 12.55 -18.49 3.71
CA ASN A 253 12.48 -19.67 2.82
C ASN A 253 11.19 -19.73 1.98
N CYS A 254 10.30 -18.75 2.15
CA CYS A 254 9.01 -18.73 1.50
C CYS A 254 9.13 -18.31 0.02
N PRO A 255 8.33 -18.89 -0.91
CA PRO A 255 8.43 -18.62 -2.34
C PRO A 255 7.73 -17.31 -2.73
N PHE A 256 8.19 -16.20 -2.18
CA PHE A 256 7.66 -14.88 -2.47
C PHE A 256 7.95 -14.44 -3.90
N ILE A 257 6.97 -13.78 -4.53
CA ILE A 257 7.04 -13.30 -5.90
C ILE A 257 8.19 -12.31 -6.10
N TRP A 258 8.52 -11.49 -5.09
CA TRP A 258 9.69 -10.61 -5.15
C TRP A 258 11.01 -11.38 -5.30
N THR A 259 11.10 -12.63 -4.84
CA THR A 259 12.28 -13.48 -5.08
C THR A 259 12.40 -13.81 -6.57
N ASN A 260 11.29 -14.08 -7.25
CA ASN A 260 11.28 -14.30 -8.71
C ASN A 260 11.73 -13.04 -9.46
N TYR A 261 11.23 -11.87 -9.07
CA TYR A 261 11.67 -10.58 -9.63
C TYR A 261 13.16 -10.32 -9.35
N SER A 262 13.62 -10.56 -8.12
CA SER A 262 15.02 -10.41 -7.73
C SER A 262 15.94 -11.30 -8.58
N ASN A 263 15.57 -12.57 -8.78
CA ASN A 263 16.30 -13.53 -9.61
C ASN A 263 16.30 -13.14 -11.10
N ALA A 264 15.26 -12.43 -11.55
CA ALA A 264 15.20 -11.83 -12.88
C ALA A 264 15.99 -10.52 -13.02
N GLY A 265 16.73 -10.10 -11.98
CA GLY A 265 17.55 -8.90 -12.01
C GLY A 265 16.81 -7.60 -11.69
N TYR A 266 15.59 -7.68 -11.17
CA TYR A 266 14.83 -6.52 -10.70
C TYR A 266 15.31 -6.05 -9.35
N THR A 267 15.23 -4.74 -9.13
CA THR A 267 15.43 -4.13 -7.82
C THR A 267 14.13 -4.23 -7.03
N THR A 268 14.15 -4.83 -5.85
CA THR A 268 12.94 -5.12 -5.07
C THR A 268 12.79 -4.21 -3.86
N ALA A 269 11.56 -3.90 -3.48
CA ALA A 269 11.25 -3.13 -2.28
C ALA A 269 10.05 -3.68 -1.51
N TYR A 270 10.11 -3.59 -0.18
CA TYR A 270 8.99 -3.88 0.71
C TYR A 270 8.96 -2.92 1.90
N GLY A 271 7.80 -2.31 2.16
CA GLY A 271 7.58 -1.46 3.33
C GLY A 271 6.13 -1.47 3.80
N GLU A 272 5.91 -1.44 5.10
CA GLU A 272 4.60 -1.28 5.74
C GLU A 272 4.68 -0.15 6.76
N ASP A 273 3.68 0.73 6.80
CA ASP A 273 3.71 1.95 7.60
C ASP A 273 3.65 1.76 9.12
N TRP A 274 3.37 0.56 9.63
CA TRP A 274 3.36 0.31 11.06
C TRP A 274 4.04 -0.99 11.46
N SER A 275 5.21 -0.86 12.09
CA SER A 275 6.08 -2.00 12.34
C SER A 275 5.58 -2.99 13.40
N GLN A 276 4.75 -2.53 14.34
CA GLN A 276 4.24 -3.37 15.43
C GLN A 276 3.16 -4.37 14.98
N ILE A 277 2.38 -4.02 13.95
CA ILE A 277 1.34 -4.91 13.38
C ILE A 277 1.65 -5.36 11.96
N ALA A 278 2.85 -5.04 11.44
CA ALA A 278 3.28 -5.42 10.11
C ALA A 278 2.97 -6.90 9.82
N THR A 279 2.47 -7.16 8.61
CA THR A 279 1.90 -8.43 8.13
C THR A 279 2.77 -9.64 8.49
N PHE A 280 4.08 -9.48 8.40
CA PHE A 280 5.07 -10.53 8.61
C PHE A 280 5.70 -10.56 10.01
N ASN A 281 5.34 -9.62 10.89
CA ASN A 281 5.87 -9.49 12.24
C ASN A 281 4.79 -9.74 13.32
N TYR A 282 3.52 -9.39 13.06
CA TYR A 282 2.44 -9.63 14.03
C TYR A 282 2.23 -11.13 14.26
N LEU A 283 2.50 -11.57 15.50
CA LEU A 283 2.50 -12.97 15.95
C LEU A 283 3.46 -13.89 15.16
N LYS A 284 4.55 -13.32 14.61
CA LYS A 284 5.52 -14.00 13.73
C LYS A 284 6.94 -13.58 14.08
N LYS A 285 7.93 -14.24 13.48
CA LYS A 285 9.34 -13.95 13.70
C LYS A 285 9.91 -12.88 12.76
N GLY A 286 9.15 -12.47 11.74
CA GLY A 286 9.65 -11.58 10.69
C GLY A 286 10.72 -12.26 9.83
N PHE A 287 11.42 -11.46 9.05
CA PHE A 287 12.48 -11.94 8.16
C PHE A 287 13.83 -11.84 8.88
N LYS A 288 14.58 -12.93 9.06
CA LYS A 288 15.93 -12.85 9.63
C LYS A 288 16.87 -12.01 8.76
N ASP A 289 16.92 -12.33 7.47
CA ASP A 289 17.63 -11.55 6.45
C ASP A 289 16.65 -10.64 5.72
N SER A 290 17.08 -9.47 5.24
CA SER A 290 16.19 -8.56 4.49
C SER A 290 15.59 -9.27 3.26
N PRO A 291 14.26 -9.26 3.07
CA PRO A 291 13.60 -10.01 1.99
C PRO A 291 13.71 -9.35 0.62
N THR A 292 14.09 -8.07 0.58
CA THR A 292 14.16 -7.23 -0.62
C THR A 292 15.39 -6.33 -0.60
N ASP A 293 15.76 -5.75 -1.75
CA ASP A 293 16.93 -4.85 -1.85
C ASP A 293 16.72 -3.56 -1.02
N TYR A 294 15.49 -3.02 -1.02
CA TYR A 294 15.07 -1.92 -0.14
C TYR A 294 13.97 -2.39 0.82
N TYR A 295 14.38 -2.69 2.06
CA TYR A 295 13.47 -3.12 3.11
C TYR A 295 13.29 -2.02 4.17
N PHE A 296 12.06 -1.52 4.31
CA PHE A 296 11.76 -0.32 5.10
C PHE A 296 11.35 -0.58 6.55
N LYS A 297 11.31 -1.84 7.00
CA LYS A 297 11.00 -2.15 8.40
C LYS A 297 11.91 -1.46 9.41
N PRO A 298 13.25 -1.34 9.20
CA PRO A 298 14.10 -0.59 10.12
C PRO A 298 13.75 0.91 10.19
N TYR A 299 13.31 1.51 9.08
CA TYR A 299 12.81 2.89 9.09
C TYR A 299 11.56 2.99 9.96
N MET A 300 10.64 2.04 9.80
CA MET A 300 9.38 2.02 10.55
C MET A 300 9.58 1.67 12.03
N ASP A 301 10.59 0.88 12.38
CA ASP A 301 11.02 0.66 13.77
C ASP A 301 11.64 1.92 14.37
N ALA A 302 12.50 2.63 13.62
CA ALA A 302 13.13 3.86 14.10
C ALA A 302 12.07 4.92 14.46
N ILE A 303 11.09 5.17 13.60
CA ILE A 303 10.09 6.20 13.87
C ILE A 303 9.21 5.89 15.09
N THR A 304 9.16 4.64 15.59
CA THR A 304 8.42 4.31 16.83
C THR A 304 9.04 4.92 18.09
N TYR A 305 10.29 5.36 18.02
CA TYR A 305 10.96 6.08 19.10
C TYR A 305 10.69 7.59 19.08
N LEU A 306 10.06 8.12 18.01
CA LEU A 306 9.64 9.51 17.93
C LEU A 306 8.34 9.72 18.70
N ARG A 307 8.04 10.98 19.05
CA ARG A 307 6.73 11.33 19.63
C ARG A 307 5.59 10.99 18.66
N THR A 308 4.64 10.18 19.11
CA THR A 308 3.50 9.75 18.30
C THR A 308 2.23 10.55 18.63
N LYS A 309 1.49 10.98 17.61
CA LYS A 309 0.08 11.40 17.76
C LYS A 309 -0.80 10.29 17.19
N TRP A 310 -1.84 9.91 17.91
CA TRP A 310 -2.72 8.80 17.57
C TRP A 310 -4.06 9.32 17.03
N GLN A 311 -4.59 8.65 16.01
CA GLN A 311 -5.93 8.87 15.50
C GLN A 311 -6.57 7.50 15.29
N ASP A 312 -7.81 7.31 15.75
CA ASP A 312 -8.57 6.08 15.50
C ASP A 312 -7.81 4.80 15.96
N SER A 313 -7.16 4.92 17.12
CA SER A 313 -6.34 3.89 17.77
C SER A 313 -5.15 3.41 16.93
N MET A 314 -4.71 4.20 15.95
CA MET A 314 -3.53 3.95 15.13
C MET A 314 -2.57 5.15 15.20
N PRO A 315 -1.26 4.94 15.04
CA PRO A 315 -0.31 6.03 15.03
C PRO A 315 -0.49 6.81 13.73
N PHE A 316 -0.84 8.09 13.84
CA PHE A 316 -1.14 8.95 12.70
C PHE A 316 0.07 9.83 12.34
N CYS A 317 0.73 10.36 13.37
CA CYS A 317 1.97 11.11 13.24
C CYS A 317 3.09 10.38 13.98
N SER A 318 4.26 10.29 13.35
CA SER A 318 5.49 9.86 13.99
C SER A 318 6.52 10.97 13.89
N GLY A 319 6.80 11.63 15.02
CA GLY A 319 7.53 12.89 15.06
C GLY A 319 6.76 13.97 14.31
N PRO A 320 7.42 14.75 13.44
CA PRO A 320 6.79 15.88 12.76
C PRO A 320 5.99 15.51 11.49
N GLU A 321 5.97 14.24 11.08
CA GLU A 321 5.34 13.82 9.81
C GLU A 321 4.23 12.80 10.01
N ASN A 322 3.29 12.77 9.07
CA ASN A 322 2.27 11.74 8.97
C ASN A 322 2.90 10.40 8.58
N GLN A 323 2.47 9.32 9.23
CA GLN A 323 3.09 8.02 9.09
C GLN A 323 2.77 7.31 7.76
N GLY A 324 1.56 7.46 7.25
CA GLY A 324 1.18 7.00 5.91
C GLY A 324 1.98 7.72 4.83
N ASP A 325 2.13 9.04 4.96
CA ASP A 325 2.93 9.86 4.02
C ASP A 325 4.40 9.42 3.98
N ARG A 326 4.98 8.97 5.10
CA ARG A 326 6.35 8.41 5.10
C ARG A 326 6.50 7.24 4.14
N ILE A 327 5.53 6.33 4.09
CA ILE A 327 5.54 5.19 3.16
C ILE A 327 5.25 5.63 1.72
N LEU A 328 4.30 6.53 1.51
CA LEU A 328 4.01 7.08 0.17
C LEU A 328 5.24 7.81 -0.40
N ASN A 329 5.97 8.56 0.43
CA ASN A 329 7.18 9.26 0.03
C ASN A 329 8.26 8.27 -0.42
N VAL A 330 8.60 7.26 0.39
CA VAL A 330 9.61 6.26 -0.02
C VAL A 330 9.17 5.44 -1.24
N ALA A 331 7.86 5.20 -1.42
CA ALA A 331 7.33 4.57 -2.63
C ALA A 331 7.59 5.42 -3.88
N SER A 332 7.32 6.72 -3.80
CA SER A 332 7.56 7.67 -4.90
C SER A 332 9.04 7.84 -5.21
N ASP A 333 9.90 7.88 -4.18
CA ASP A 333 11.34 8.03 -4.32
C ASP A 333 11.97 6.74 -4.90
N PHE A 334 11.50 5.57 -4.47
CA PHE A 334 11.89 4.28 -5.05
C PHE A 334 11.56 4.22 -6.54
N ALA A 335 10.31 4.50 -6.89
CA ALA A 335 9.83 4.37 -8.25
C ALA A 335 10.50 5.37 -9.21
N SER A 336 10.70 6.61 -8.76
CA SER A 336 11.35 7.64 -9.58
C SER A 336 12.87 7.44 -9.70
N SER A 337 13.56 7.07 -8.62
CA SER A 337 15.01 6.80 -8.65
C SER A 337 15.39 5.61 -9.52
N LEU A 338 14.49 4.64 -9.63
CA LEU A 338 14.66 3.43 -10.44
C LEU A 338 13.90 3.49 -11.76
N ARG A 339 13.39 4.64 -12.21
CA ARG A 339 12.57 4.74 -13.43
C ARG A 339 13.20 4.12 -14.68
N THR A 340 14.54 4.09 -14.75
CA THR A 340 15.31 3.52 -15.88
C THR A 340 15.86 2.11 -15.62
N LEU A 341 15.53 1.52 -14.47
CA LEU A 341 15.96 0.20 -14.02
C LEU A 341 14.72 -0.67 -13.74
N PRO A 342 14.79 -2.00 -14.01
CA PRO A 342 13.71 -2.90 -13.66
C PRO A 342 13.48 -2.91 -12.14
N SER A 343 12.25 -2.67 -11.69
CA SER A 343 11.89 -2.60 -10.27
C SER A 343 10.57 -3.28 -9.93
N PHE A 344 10.48 -3.83 -8.72
CA PHE A 344 9.28 -4.43 -8.15
C PHE A 344 9.14 -3.97 -6.70
N GLY A 345 8.16 -3.12 -6.40
CA GLY A 345 7.99 -2.58 -5.05
C GLY A 345 6.59 -2.80 -4.52
N ILE A 346 6.48 -3.14 -3.23
CA ILE A 346 5.21 -3.19 -2.50
C ILE A 346 5.31 -2.27 -1.28
N PHE A 347 4.37 -1.35 -1.18
CA PHE A 347 4.28 -0.36 -0.11
C PHE A 347 2.87 -0.41 0.48
N TRP A 348 2.80 -0.61 1.79
CA TRP A 348 1.56 -0.94 2.48
C TRP A 348 1.25 0.07 3.57
N MET A 349 -0.02 0.49 3.63
CA MET A 349 -0.51 1.43 4.61
C MET A 349 -1.64 0.83 5.46
N ASN A 350 -1.49 0.93 6.78
CA ASN A 350 -2.42 0.45 7.80
C ASN A 350 -2.95 1.62 8.65
N THR A 351 -2.11 2.63 8.88
CA THR A 351 -2.26 3.67 9.91
C THR A 351 -3.49 4.56 9.78
N PHE A 352 -4.08 4.65 8.59
CA PHE A 352 -5.25 5.48 8.33
C PHE A 352 -6.47 4.68 7.83
N SER A 353 -6.46 3.35 7.91
CA SER A 353 -7.54 2.53 7.34
C SER A 353 -7.90 1.27 8.13
N HIS A 354 -6.97 0.72 8.92
CA HIS A 354 -7.14 -0.62 9.51
C HIS A 354 -8.29 -0.72 10.53
N ASN A 355 -8.48 0.29 11.40
CA ASN A 355 -9.38 0.18 12.55
C ASN A 355 -10.79 0.77 12.32
N TYR A 356 -10.90 1.84 11.54
CA TYR A 356 -12.16 2.59 11.39
C TYR A 356 -12.46 2.88 9.93
N ILE A 357 -13.74 2.73 9.57
CA ILE A 357 -14.21 2.85 8.18
C ILE A 357 -14.10 4.27 7.61
N THR A 358 -14.01 5.31 8.45
CA THR A 358 -13.97 6.72 8.05
C THR A 358 -12.55 7.30 8.00
N THR A 359 -11.63 6.87 8.88
CA THR A 359 -10.22 6.57 8.58
C THR A 359 -9.64 7.23 7.30
N PRO A 360 -9.87 6.57 6.14
CA PRO A 360 -9.24 6.98 4.89
C PRO A 360 -9.60 8.40 4.42
N MET A 361 -10.70 8.99 4.89
CA MET A 361 -11.08 10.38 4.59
C MET A 361 -10.00 11.40 4.97
N THR A 362 -9.16 11.07 5.95
CA THR A 362 -8.08 11.94 6.43
C THR A 362 -6.88 11.97 5.50
N MET A 363 -6.77 10.99 4.60
CA MET A 363 -5.61 10.78 3.71
C MET A 363 -5.97 10.84 2.22
N ASP A 364 -7.22 11.15 1.88
CA ASP A 364 -7.68 11.21 0.48
C ASP A 364 -6.85 12.21 -0.35
N GLU A 365 -6.63 13.42 0.16
CA GLU A 365 -5.82 14.41 -0.54
C GLU A 365 -4.36 13.98 -0.68
N SER A 366 -3.73 13.50 0.40
CA SER A 366 -2.34 13.02 0.37
C SER A 366 -2.14 11.88 -0.64
N VAL A 367 -3.05 10.91 -0.67
CA VAL A 367 -2.96 9.76 -1.59
C VAL A 367 -3.21 10.21 -3.04
N MET A 368 -4.14 11.13 -3.28
CA MET A 368 -4.33 11.75 -4.60
C MET A 368 -3.07 12.48 -5.06
N LEU A 369 -2.47 13.31 -4.20
CA LEU A 369 -1.23 14.04 -4.50
C LEU A 369 -0.06 13.08 -4.76
N PHE A 370 0.01 11.96 -4.06
CA PHE A 370 0.99 10.91 -4.33
C PHE A 370 0.84 10.35 -5.76
N PHE A 371 -0.37 10.01 -6.21
CA PHE A 371 -0.57 9.51 -7.57
C PHE A 371 -0.33 10.60 -8.63
N GLN A 372 -0.69 11.85 -8.35
CA GLN A 372 -0.32 13.00 -9.19
C GLN A 372 1.20 13.12 -9.32
N LYS A 373 1.95 13.00 -8.20
CA LYS A 373 3.42 12.98 -8.20
C LYS A 373 3.99 11.84 -9.05
N LEU A 374 3.42 10.62 -8.97
CA LEU A 374 3.85 9.50 -9.82
C LEU A 374 3.65 9.79 -11.32
N LYS A 375 2.53 10.43 -11.68
CA LYS A 375 2.25 10.85 -13.06
C LYS A 375 3.25 11.90 -13.53
N ASP A 376 3.50 12.93 -12.73
CA ASP A 376 4.41 14.04 -13.07
C ASP A 376 5.86 13.54 -13.21
N LEU A 377 6.26 12.59 -12.37
CA LEU A 377 7.56 11.92 -12.44
C LEU A 377 7.65 10.86 -13.54
N LYS A 378 6.60 10.68 -14.36
CA LYS A 378 6.53 9.72 -15.47
C LYS A 378 6.66 8.26 -15.04
N VAL A 379 6.39 7.94 -13.78
CA VAL A 379 6.44 6.56 -13.27
C VAL A 379 5.36 5.70 -13.94
N MET A 380 4.15 6.24 -14.09
CA MET A 380 3.00 5.54 -14.68
C MET A 380 3.13 5.32 -16.20
N GLU A 381 4.06 6.03 -16.86
CA GLU A 381 4.37 5.82 -18.28
C GLU A 381 5.36 4.67 -18.49
N GLU A 382 6.07 4.24 -17.44
CA GLU A 382 7.11 3.22 -17.52
C GLU A 382 6.79 1.95 -16.72
N SER A 383 5.91 2.05 -15.71
CA SER A 383 5.61 0.97 -14.78
C SER A 383 4.12 0.65 -14.72
N ILE A 384 3.80 -0.62 -14.47
CA ILE A 384 2.45 -1.01 -14.04
C ILE A 384 2.29 -0.57 -12.59
N VAL A 385 1.30 0.30 -12.30
CA VAL A 385 0.98 0.72 -10.92
C VAL A 385 -0.32 0.07 -10.49
N ILE A 386 -0.28 -0.62 -9.35
CA ILE A 386 -1.40 -1.36 -8.76
C ILE A 386 -1.77 -0.66 -7.45
N LEU A 387 -3.01 -0.19 -7.33
CA LEU A 387 -3.63 0.27 -6.08
C LEU A 387 -4.63 -0.79 -5.64
N LEU A 388 -4.40 -1.42 -4.48
CA LEU A 388 -5.27 -2.49 -4.00
C LEU A 388 -5.47 -2.47 -2.49
N SER A 389 -6.47 -3.22 -2.04
CA SER A 389 -6.60 -3.66 -0.66
C SER A 389 -6.60 -5.20 -0.63
N ASP A 390 -6.25 -5.77 0.50
CA ASP A 390 -6.23 -7.20 0.76
C ASP A 390 -7.58 -7.73 1.26
N HIS A 391 -8.32 -6.91 2.02
CA HIS A 391 -9.70 -7.13 2.44
C HIS A 391 -10.45 -5.80 2.70
N GLY A 392 -11.75 -5.85 2.99
CA GLY A 392 -12.47 -4.70 3.55
C GLY A 392 -12.39 -4.64 5.08
N ILE A 393 -12.93 -3.58 5.67
CA ILE A 393 -12.87 -3.35 7.12
C ILE A 393 -13.43 -4.54 7.90
N ARG A 394 -12.69 -5.01 8.92
CA ARG A 394 -13.09 -6.16 9.76
C ARG A 394 -13.63 -5.75 11.13
N TYR A 395 -13.89 -4.46 11.32
CA TYR A 395 -14.34 -3.88 12.59
C TYR A 395 -15.54 -2.96 12.38
N GLY A 396 -16.24 -2.68 13.48
CA GLY A 396 -17.39 -1.78 13.51
C GLY A 396 -18.72 -2.44 13.14
N GLU A 397 -19.79 -1.66 13.28
CA GLU A 397 -21.18 -2.14 13.14
C GLU A 397 -21.53 -2.60 11.72
N ILE A 398 -20.80 -2.11 10.70
CA ILE A 398 -21.01 -2.51 9.30
C ILE A 398 -20.95 -4.02 9.12
N ASN A 399 -20.13 -4.73 9.90
CA ASN A 399 -19.97 -6.19 9.79
C ASN A 399 -21.25 -6.96 10.11
N ASN A 400 -22.19 -6.36 10.84
CA ASN A 400 -23.46 -6.97 11.20
C ASN A 400 -24.55 -6.75 10.14
N THR A 401 -24.24 -6.03 9.05
CA THR A 401 -25.20 -5.76 7.98
C THR A 401 -24.93 -6.65 6.76
N THR A 402 -25.98 -6.85 5.96
CA THR A 402 -25.87 -7.49 4.64
C THR A 402 -24.81 -6.81 3.76
N ARG A 403 -24.72 -5.49 3.83
CA ARG A 403 -23.71 -4.73 3.10
C ARG A 403 -22.30 -5.05 3.58
N GLY A 404 -22.09 -5.17 4.89
CA GLY A 404 -20.81 -5.57 5.47
C GLY A 404 -20.33 -6.91 4.95
N PHE A 405 -21.23 -7.86 4.68
CA PHE A 405 -20.85 -9.13 4.06
C PHE A 405 -20.04 -8.92 2.77
N PHE A 406 -20.53 -8.07 1.86
CA PHE A 406 -19.86 -7.76 0.60
C PHE A 406 -18.63 -6.87 0.80
N GLU A 407 -18.74 -5.80 1.59
CA GLU A 407 -17.62 -4.87 1.76
C GLU A 407 -16.39 -5.53 2.39
N VAL A 408 -16.57 -6.41 3.37
CA VAL A 408 -15.48 -7.19 3.98
C VAL A 408 -14.77 -8.09 2.96
N ARG A 409 -15.46 -8.52 1.89
CA ARG A 409 -15.02 -9.54 0.92
C ARG A 409 -14.58 -8.99 -0.43
N LEU A 410 -15.00 -7.78 -0.79
CA LEU A 410 -14.71 -7.11 -2.06
C LEU A 410 -13.77 -5.90 -1.83
N PRO A 411 -12.47 -6.14 -1.57
CA PRO A 411 -11.48 -5.07 -1.52
C PRO A 411 -11.36 -4.34 -2.86
N MET A 412 -10.84 -3.12 -2.83
CA MET A 412 -10.50 -2.43 -4.07
C MET A 412 -9.32 -3.07 -4.79
N ASN A 413 -9.33 -3.01 -6.13
CA ASN A 413 -8.19 -3.38 -6.98
C ASN A 413 -8.26 -2.57 -8.29
N TYR A 414 -7.29 -1.68 -8.45
CA TYR A 414 -7.12 -0.79 -9.58
C TYR A 414 -5.74 -0.96 -10.18
N ILE A 415 -5.65 -1.16 -11.49
CA ILE A 415 -4.37 -1.40 -12.16
C ILE A 415 -4.23 -0.46 -13.35
N SER A 416 -3.12 0.28 -13.40
CA SER A 416 -2.73 1.08 -14.56
C SER A 416 -1.76 0.30 -15.44
N LEU A 417 -1.94 0.44 -16.76
CA LEU A 417 -1.03 -0.13 -17.76
C LEU A 417 -0.38 1.01 -18.57
N PRO A 418 0.95 1.03 -18.72
CA PRO A 418 1.62 2.02 -19.57
C PRO A 418 1.11 2.01 -21.01
N LYS A 419 1.10 3.18 -21.67
CA LYS A 419 0.64 3.30 -23.06
C LYS A 419 1.41 2.41 -24.02
N TRP A 420 2.74 2.32 -23.86
CA TRP A 420 3.57 1.43 -24.70
C TRP A 420 3.19 -0.04 -24.51
N PHE A 421 2.84 -0.46 -23.29
CA PHE A 421 2.41 -1.82 -22.99
C PHE A 421 1.08 -2.14 -23.70
N LYS A 422 0.12 -1.22 -23.63
CA LYS A 422 -1.17 -1.36 -24.33
C LYS A 422 -0.99 -1.53 -25.85
N ASN A 423 -0.04 -0.81 -26.44
CA ASN A 423 0.26 -0.90 -27.87
C ASN A 423 1.00 -2.20 -28.25
N GLU A 424 1.87 -2.69 -27.37
CA GLU A 424 2.69 -3.89 -27.62
C GLU A 424 1.90 -5.20 -27.41
N TYR A 425 0.97 -5.21 -26.44
CA TYR A 425 0.21 -6.40 -26.02
C TYR A 425 -1.32 -6.21 -26.14
N PRO A 426 -1.87 -5.87 -27.33
CA PRO A 426 -3.28 -5.50 -27.48
C PRO A 426 -4.26 -6.65 -27.20
N ARG A 427 -3.84 -7.91 -27.40
CA ARG A 427 -4.68 -9.08 -27.10
C ARG A 427 -4.81 -9.28 -25.59
N GLU A 428 -3.70 -9.18 -24.89
CA GLU A 428 -3.59 -9.29 -23.44
C GLU A 428 -4.37 -8.17 -22.75
N VAL A 429 -4.29 -6.94 -23.27
CA VAL A 429 -5.06 -5.81 -22.77
C VAL A 429 -6.56 -5.98 -23.00
N ARG A 430 -6.99 -6.53 -24.14
CA ARG A 430 -8.42 -6.87 -24.34
C ARG A 430 -8.91 -7.89 -23.32
N ASN A 431 -8.14 -8.96 -23.07
CA ASN A 431 -8.49 -9.92 -22.02
C ASN A 431 -8.56 -9.23 -20.64
N PHE A 432 -7.58 -8.37 -20.36
CA PHE A 432 -7.50 -7.62 -19.11
C PHE A 432 -8.73 -6.73 -18.87
N GLU A 433 -9.16 -6.02 -19.91
CA GLU A 433 -10.39 -5.23 -19.95
C GLU A 433 -11.64 -6.09 -19.73
N GLU A 434 -11.78 -7.18 -20.47
CA GLU A 434 -12.93 -8.08 -20.32
C GLU A 434 -12.99 -8.71 -18.91
N ASN A 435 -11.84 -8.95 -18.30
CA ASN A 435 -11.72 -9.54 -16.97
C ASN A 435 -12.10 -8.58 -15.83
N THR A 436 -12.26 -7.27 -16.08
CA THR A 436 -12.71 -6.32 -15.04
C THR A 436 -14.13 -6.59 -14.56
N GLU A 437 -14.94 -7.23 -15.40
CA GLU A 437 -16.35 -7.59 -15.17
C GLU A 437 -16.53 -9.06 -14.74
N ILE A 438 -15.44 -9.77 -14.43
CA ILE A 438 -15.46 -11.18 -14.01
C ILE A 438 -14.98 -11.30 -12.56
N LEU A 439 -15.42 -12.35 -11.87
CA LEU A 439 -14.91 -12.72 -10.56
C LEU A 439 -13.40 -13.01 -10.63
N THR A 440 -12.62 -12.30 -9.83
CA THR A 440 -11.17 -12.47 -9.71
C THR A 440 -10.77 -12.60 -8.26
N SER A 441 -9.58 -13.12 -8.01
CA SER A 441 -9.07 -13.40 -6.66
C SER A 441 -7.62 -12.98 -6.51
N ASN A 442 -7.13 -12.99 -5.27
CA ASN A 442 -5.72 -12.80 -4.93
C ASN A 442 -4.78 -13.73 -5.73
N TYR A 443 -5.22 -14.94 -6.06
CA TYR A 443 -4.41 -15.88 -6.85
C TYR A 443 -4.27 -15.46 -8.32
N ASP A 444 -5.30 -14.84 -8.91
CA ASP A 444 -5.19 -14.31 -10.28
C ASP A 444 -4.20 -13.13 -10.34
N LEU A 445 -4.14 -12.33 -9.28
CA LEU A 445 -3.13 -11.30 -9.14
C LEU A 445 -1.72 -11.92 -9.04
N TYR A 446 -1.52 -12.98 -8.25
CA TYR A 446 -0.23 -13.71 -8.22
C TYR A 446 0.17 -14.24 -9.61
N MET A 447 -0.76 -14.86 -10.33
CA MET A 447 -0.53 -15.34 -11.70
C MET A 447 -0.19 -14.18 -12.65
N THR A 448 -0.80 -13.02 -12.45
CA THR A 448 -0.52 -11.80 -13.23
C THR A 448 0.88 -11.27 -12.98
N LEU A 449 1.33 -11.22 -11.72
CA LEU A 449 2.68 -10.80 -11.39
C LEU A 449 3.74 -11.72 -12.02
N GLN A 450 3.47 -13.03 -12.12
CA GLN A 450 4.33 -13.96 -12.87
C GLN A 450 4.26 -13.74 -14.39
N HIS A 451 3.07 -13.43 -14.93
CA HIS A 451 2.91 -13.17 -16.37
C HIS A 451 3.68 -11.90 -16.80
N ILE A 452 3.75 -10.88 -15.94
CA ILE A 452 4.60 -9.69 -16.18
C ILE A 452 6.07 -10.07 -16.33
N LEU A 453 6.58 -11.00 -15.51
CA LEU A 453 7.92 -11.56 -15.69
C LEU A 453 8.05 -12.35 -16.99
N LYS A 454 7.01 -13.08 -17.40
CA LYS A 454 7.01 -13.80 -18.69
C LYS A 454 7.10 -12.86 -19.89
N PHE A 455 6.48 -11.67 -19.81
CA PHE A 455 6.68 -10.64 -20.83
C PHE A 455 8.12 -10.11 -20.82
N SER A 456 8.74 -9.99 -19.66
CA SER A 456 10.07 -9.35 -19.51
C SER A 456 11.25 -10.31 -19.72
N VAL A 457 11.06 -11.62 -19.48
CA VAL A 457 12.14 -12.61 -19.40
C VAL A 457 11.80 -13.83 -20.26
N ALA A 458 12.55 -14.04 -21.35
CA ALA A 458 12.26 -15.06 -22.35
C ALA A 458 12.08 -16.47 -21.75
N ASN A 459 13.00 -16.87 -20.87
CA ASN A 459 13.05 -18.21 -20.26
C ASN A 459 12.31 -18.31 -18.92
N TYR A 460 11.53 -17.30 -18.53
CA TYR A 460 10.71 -17.40 -17.33
C TYR A 460 9.57 -18.41 -17.56
N SER A 461 9.31 -19.26 -16.57
CA SER A 461 8.21 -20.23 -16.59
C SER A 461 7.23 -19.88 -15.48
N ILE A 462 5.95 -19.76 -15.82
CA ILE A 462 4.91 -19.50 -14.84
C ILE A 462 4.63 -20.79 -14.07
N THR A 463 4.63 -20.71 -12.75
CA THR A 463 4.22 -21.81 -11.87
C THR A 463 2.79 -21.58 -11.37
N SER A 464 1.92 -22.58 -11.47
CA SER A 464 0.54 -22.46 -10.98
C SER A 464 0.49 -22.09 -9.49
N ALA A 465 -0.47 -21.24 -9.12
CA ALA A 465 -0.76 -20.95 -7.72
C ALA A 465 -1.23 -22.23 -7.01
N ARG A 466 -0.51 -22.68 -5.98
CA ARG A 466 -0.88 -23.91 -5.25
C ARG A 466 -2.26 -23.82 -4.59
N GLY A 467 -2.62 -22.63 -4.10
CA GLY A 467 -3.93 -22.34 -3.52
C GLY A 467 -5.07 -22.29 -4.54
N CYS A 468 -4.76 -22.17 -5.84
CA CYS A 468 -5.74 -22.20 -6.93
C CYS A 468 -5.08 -22.64 -8.25
N PRO A 469 -4.93 -23.96 -8.50
CA PRO A 469 -4.19 -24.45 -9.67
C PRO A 469 -4.77 -24.02 -11.03
N ASN A 470 -6.08 -23.72 -11.07
CA ASN A 470 -6.79 -23.29 -12.28
C ASN A 470 -6.88 -21.76 -12.43
N CYS A 471 -6.41 -21.00 -11.43
CA CYS A 471 -6.34 -19.54 -11.54
C CYS A 471 -5.31 -19.15 -12.60
N ARG A 472 -5.56 -18.02 -13.25
CA ARG A 472 -4.81 -17.59 -14.43
C ARG A 472 -4.54 -16.10 -14.36
N SER A 473 -3.64 -15.63 -15.21
CA SER A 473 -3.32 -14.20 -15.23
C SER A 473 -4.53 -13.39 -15.70
N LEU A 474 -4.66 -12.17 -15.17
CA LEU A 474 -5.59 -11.16 -15.64
C LEU A 474 -5.34 -10.75 -17.11
N PHE A 475 -4.17 -11.05 -17.68
CA PHE A 475 -3.87 -10.86 -19.12
C PHE A 475 -4.34 -12.02 -20.01
N GLU A 476 -4.83 -13.11 -19.41
CA GLU A 476 -5.40 -14.25 -20.11
C GLU A 476 -6.92 -14.22 -19.99
N LYS A 477 -7.65 -14.72 -21.00
CA LYS A 477 -9.11 -14.76 -20.93
C LYS A 477 -9.56 -15.61 -19.73
N ILE A 478 -10.25 -14.99 -18.79
CA ILE A 478 -10.91 -15.70 -17.69
C ILE A 478 -12.28 -16.19 -18.20
N PRO A 479 -12.67 -17.45 -17.92
CA PRO A 479 -13.97 -17.96 -18.35
C PRO A 479 -15.11 -17.09 -17.78
N ASP A 480 -16.09 -16.79 -18.60
CA ASP A 480 -17.27 -16.03 -18.20
C ASP A 480 -18.15 -16.80 -17.20
N TYR A 481 -18.15 -18.14 -17.25
CA TYR A 481 -18.83 -19.02 -16.29
C TYR A 481 -18.06 -19.24 -14.97
N ARG A 482 -17.13 -18.36 -14.60
CA ARG A 482 -16.32 -18.54 -13.38
C ARG A 482 -17.17 -18.45 -12.10
N ASP A 483 -16.86 -19.34 -11.16
CA ASP A 483 -17.45 -19.39 -9.82
C ASP A 483 -16.37 -19.23 -8.73
N CYS A 484 -16.78 -19.14 -7.46
CA CYS A 484 -15.85 -19.00 -6.35
C CYS A 484 -14.87 -20.18 -6.24
N SER A 485 -15.31 -21.41 -6.53
CA SER A 485 -14.46 -22.60 -6.45
C SER A 485 -13.30 -22.54 -7.46
N SER A 486 -13.60 -22.24 -8.72
CA SER A 486 -12.62 -22.04 -9.79
C SER A 486 -11.79 -20.77 -9.64
N ALA A 487 -12.23 -19.83 -8.81
CA ALA A 487 -11.44 -18.68 -8.34
C ALA A 487 -10.62 -18.96 -7.07
N GLY A 488 -10.63 -20.18 -6.51
CA GLY A 488 -9.91 -20.51 -5.29
C GLY A 488 -10.44 -19.79 -4.05
N ILE A 489 -11.67 -19.29 -4.10
CA ILE A 489 -12.35 -18.57 -3.01
C ILE A 489 -13.15 -19.60 -2.19
N PRO A 490 -12.80 -19.85 -0.92
CA PRO A 490 -13.57 -20.73 -0.06
C PRO A 490 -15.01 -20.22 0.12
N LYS A 491 -15.99 -21.14 0.24
CA LYS A 491 -17.43 -20.81 0.35
C LYS A 491 -17.73 -19.68 1.35
N ARG A 492 -17.10 -19.67 2.53
CA ARG A 492 -17.31 -18.63 3.57
C ARG A 492 -16.93 -17.20 3.14
N TRP A 493 -16.08 -17.07 2.13
CA TRP A 493 -15.61 -15.81 1.56
C TRP A 493 -16.19 -15.51 0.18
N CYS A 494 -16.99 -16.43 -0.36
CA CYS A 494 -17.64 -16.26 -1.64
C CYS A 494 -18.70 -15.15 -1.57
N THR A 495 -18.80 -14.33 -2.61
CA THR A 495 -19.84 -13.29 -2.75
C THR A 495 -20.83 -13.58 -3.87
N CYS A 496 -20.62 -14.66 -4.62
CA CYS A 496 -21.45 -15.03 -5.74
C CYS A 496 -22.76 -15.68 -5.28
N ASN A 497 -23.87 -15.26 -5.89
CA ASN A 497 -25.20 -15.84 -5.73
C ASN A 497 -25.71 -15.83 -4.29
N GLU A 498 -25.18 -14.93 -3.46
CA GLU A 498 -25.67 -14.71 -2.12
C GLU A 498 -26.98 -13.93 -2.20
N ASN A 499 -28.09 -14.61 -1.88
CA ASN A 499 -29.42 -14.04 -1.92
C ASN A 499 -29.66 -13.22 -0.66
N PHE A 500 -29.59 -11.89 -0.80
CA PHE A 500 -30.06 -10.99 0.23
C PHE A 500 -31.23 -10.17 -0.31
N THR A 501 -32.35 -10.19 0.40
CA THR A 501 -33.43 -9.22 0.22
C THR A 501 -32.98 -7.92 0.89
N PHE A 502 -32.69 -6.91 0.08
CA PHE A 502 -32.49 -5.54 0.58
C PHE A 502 -33.90 -4.96 0.79
N GLU A 503 -34.38 -4.99 2.03
CA GLU A 503 -35.64 -4.31 2.42
C GLU A 503 -35.45 -2.80 2.56
#